data_AF-A0A0S4TKV0-F1
#
_entry.id   AF-A0A0S4TKV0-F1
#
_cell.length_a   1.000
_cell.length_b   1.000
_cell.length_c   1.000
_cell.angle_alpha   90.00
_cell.angle_beta   90.00
_cell.angle_gamma   90.00
#
_symmetry.space_group_name_H-M   'P 1'
#
loop_
_entity.id
_entity.type
_entity.pdbx_description
1 polymer ?
#
loop_
_entity_poly.entity_id
_entity_poly.type
_entity_poly.pdbx_seq_one_letter_code
_entity_poly.pdbx_strand_id
1 'polypeptide(L)'
;MERASLIITSNLRRAMETSNLISKRSSENCKICVLDFVREKALYMSDVPCLSKEEIIKNYPKADISFLPDTNFKDYIVLPEDHEQVDQRIQQFINFIKNYQDLENNEIVLVSHYYFLKRLLKGIFIEILIISTLIKLIN
;
A
#
# COMPACT_ATOMS: atom_id res chain seq x y z
N MET A 1 -16.44 17.85 -6.50
CA MET A 1 -15.87 16.50 -6.59
C MET A 1 -14.98 16.29 -5.38
N GLU A 2 -15.47 15.53 -4.40
CA GLU A 2 -14.57 15.01 -3.36
C GLU A 2 -13.67 13.95 -4.00
N ARG A 3 -12.36 14.00 -3.72
CA ARG A 3 -11.30 13.33 -4.52
C ARG A 3 -10.78 12.01 -3.98
N ALA A 4 -10.95 11.74 -2.70
CA ALA A 4 -10.55 10.49 -2.07
C ALA A 4 -11.19 10.44 -0.70
N SER A 5 -11.73 9.29 -0.31
CA SER A 5 -12.17 9.03 1.06
C SER A 5 -11.16 8.19 1.84
N LEU A 6 -10.28 7.46 1.13
CA LEU A 6 -9.20 6.69 1.72
C LEU A 6 -7.91 6.85 0.90
N ILE A 7 -6.82 7.18 1.59
CA ILE A 7 -5.47 7.13 1.04
C ILE A 7 -4.74 5.97 1.72
N ILE A 8 -4.22 5.03 0.94
CA ILE A 8 -3.37 3.95 1.44
C ILE A 8 -1.93 4.27 1.08
N THR A 9 -1.01 4.20 2.04
CA THR A 9 0.39 4.59 1.83
C THR A 9 1.35 3.73 2.62
N SER A 10 2.62 3.73 2.21
CA SER A 10 3.71 3.19 3.04
C SER A 10 4.18 4.18 4.11
N ASN A 11 4.86 3.68 5.15
CA ASN A 11 5.54 4.50 6.16
C ASN A 11 6.87 5.13 5.66
N LEU A 12 7.21 5.03 4.38
CA LEU A 12 8.35 5.75 3.80
C LEU A 12 8.04 7.24 3.71
N ARG A 13 8.98 8.09 4.17
CA ARG A 13 8.79 9.55 4.29
C ARG A 13 8.20 10.18 3.02
N ARG A 14 8.76 9.85 1.85
CA ARG A 14 8.28 10.37 0.54
C ARG A 14 6.81 10.03 0.22
N ALA A 15 6.36 8.83 0.60
CA ALA A 15 4.98 8.40 0.37
C ALA A 15 4.03 9.08 1.37
N MET A 16 4.46 9.23 2.62
CA MET A 16 3.72 9.96 3.66
C MET A 16 3.54 11.44 3.32
N GLU A 17 4.60 12.12 2.86
CA GLU A 17 4.54 13.52 2.43
C GLU A 17 3.57 13.71 1.26
N THR A 18 3.65 12.82 0.25
CA THR A 18 2.73 12.82 -0.90
C THR A 18 1.28 12.61 -0.45
N SER A 19 1.04 11.63 0.42
CA SER A 19 -0.29 11.32 0.96
C SER A 19 -0.89 12.50 1.74
N ASN A 20 -0.06 13.21 2.52
CA ASN A 20 -0.48 14.41 3.25
C ASN A 20 -0.85 15.57 2.31
N LEU A 21 -0.15 15.72 1.18
CA LEU A 21 -0.51 16.72 0.18
C LEU A 21 -1.82 16.39 -0.54
N ILE A 22 -2.06 15.10 -0.82
CA ILE A 22 -3.32 14.63 -1.41
C ILE A 22 -4.47 14.84 -0.42
N SER A 23 -4.31 14.44 0.84
CA SER A 23 -5.37 14.52 1.86
C SER A 23 -5.85 15.96 2.13
N LYS A 24 -4.98 16.96 2.00
CA LYS A 24 -5.31 18.39 2.08
C LYS A 24 -6.25 18.86 0.97
N ARG A 25 -6.37 18.11 -0.12
CA ARG A 25 -7.22 18.39 -1.29
C ARG A 25 -8.39 17.41 -1.42
N SER A 26 -8.56 16.50 -0.46
CA SER A 26 -9.59 15.46 -0.42
C SER A 26 -10.75 15.87 0.48
N SER A 27 -11.74 14.97 0.66
CA SER A 27 -12.83 15.22 1.60
C SER A 27 -12.30 15.45 3.02
N GLU A 28 -13.07 16.18 3.84
CA GLU A 28 -12.67 16.45 5.24
C GLU A 28 -12.44 15.14 6.00
N ASN A 29 -13.24 14.13 5.70
CA ASN A 29 -13.21 12.78 6.28
C ASN A 29 -12.19 11.82 5.65
N CYS A 30 -11.35 12.30 4.72
CA CYS A 30 -10.32 11.47 4.09
C CYS A 30 -9.33 10.93 5.15
N LYS A 31 -9.25 9.60 5.26
CA LYS A 31 -8.31 8.90 6.14
C LYS A 31 -7.03 8.56 5.39
N ILE A 32 -5.89 8.53 6.09
CA ILE A 32 -4.62 8.02 5.56
C ILE A 32 -4.31 6.71 6.29
N CYS A 33 -4.45 5.56 5.64
CA CYS A 33 -4.07 4.27 6.19
C CYS A 33 -2.62 3.94 5.84
N VAL A 34 -1.80 3.65 6.85
CA VAL A 34 -0.37 3.39 6.68
C VAL A 34 -0.09 1.89 6.79
N LEU A 35 0.47 1.31 5.73
CA LEU A 35 0.75 -0.12 5.59
C LEU A 35 2.22 -0.32 5.20
N ASP A 36 2.96 -1.14 5.94
CA ASP A 36 4.36 -1.44 5.62
C ASP A 36 4.50 -2.35 4.40
N PHE A 37 3.49 -3.17 4.10
CA PHE A 37 3.55 -4.07 2.96
C PHE A 37 3.39 -3.37 1.59
N VAL A 38 3.05 -2.07 1.53
CA VAL A 38 3.01 -1.30 0.26
C VAL A 38 4.28 -0.47 0.00
N ARG A 39 5.38 -0.79 0.68
CA ARG A 39 6.71 -0.15 0.52
C ARG A 39 7.37 -0.52 -0.81
N GLU A 40 8.39 0.26 -1.18
CA GLU A 40 9.29 -0.08 -2.29
C GLU A 40 10.01 -1.41 -2.05
N LYS A 41 10.46 -2.07 -3.11
CA LYS A 41 11.33 -3.24 -3.01
C LYS A 41 12.61 -2.85 -2.27
N ALA A 42 12.98 -3.58 -1.22
CA ALA A 42 14.19 -3.28 -0.45
C ALA A 42 15.44 -3.84 -1.16
N LEU A 43 16.18 -2.98 -1.87
CA LEU A 43 17.29 -3.39 -2.74
C LEU A 43 18.66 -3.48 -2.04
N TYR A 44 18.80 -2.92 -0.85
CA TYR A 44 20.09 -2.74 -0.18
C TYR A 44 20.17 -3.52 1.12
N MET A 45 21.39 -3.69 1.64
CA MET A 45 21.67 -4.22 2.98
C MET A 45 21.12 -3.33 4.11
N SER A 46 20.73 -2.10 3.78
CA SER A 46 20.03 -1.19 4.68
C SER A 46 18.65 -0.84 4.11
N ASP A 47 17.67 -0.80 5.00
CA ASP A 47 16.32 -0.40 4.66
C ASP A 47 16.28 1.09 4.29
N VAL A 48 15.33 1.46 3.44
CA VAL A 48 15.06 2.85 3.08
C VAL A 48 14.53 3.58 4.32
N PRO A 49 15.01 4.79 4.66
CA PRO A 49 14.54 5.53 5.81
C PRO A 49 13.01 5.64 5.86
N CYS A 50 12.42 5.04 6.89
CA CYS A 50 11.00 5.07 7.17
C CYS A 50 10.71 5.93 8.39
N LEU A 51 9.49 6.42 8.50
CA LEU A 51 9.02 7.12 9.69
C LEU A 51 8.66 6.12 10.78
N SER A 52 9.02 6.41 12.02
CA SER A 52 8.53 5.69 13.19
C SER A 52 7.04 5.98 13.43
N LYS A 53 6.38 5.15 14.24
CA LYS A 53 4.99 5.40 14.66
C LYS A 53 4.86 6.76 15.35
N GLU A 54 5.82 7.11 16.21
CA GLU A 54 5.86 8.39 16.94
C GLU A 54 6.02 9.58 15.98
N GLU A 55 6.89 9.46 14.97
CA GLU A 55 7.02 10.48 13.93
C GLU A 55 5.71 10.64 13.14
N ILE A 56 5.01 9.54 12.85
CA ILE A 56 3.75 9.59 12.11
C ILE A 56 2.67 10.26 12.95
N ILE A 57 2.47 9.84 14.20
CA ILE A 57 1.50 10.43 15.13
C ILE A 57 1.73 11.93 15.29
N LYS A 58 3.00 12.34 15.46
CA LYS A 58 3.35 13.74 15.69
C LYS A 58 3.09 14.63 14.46
N ASN A 59 3.39 14.13 13.27
CA ASN A 59 3.43 14.96 12.06
C ASN A 59 2.23 14.78 11.11
N TYR A 60 1.46 13.70 11.27
CA TYR A 60 0.37 13.32 10.36
C TYR A 60 -0.87 12.88 11.14
N PRO A 61 -1.64 13.81 11.73
CA PRO A 61 -2.76 13.49 12.62
C PRO A 61 -3.95 12.76 11.94
N LYS A 62 -4.01 12.76 10.61
CA LYS A 62 -5.01 11.99 9.83
C LYS A 62 -4.57 10.54 9.55
N ALA A 63 -3.36 10.16 9.96
CA ALA A 63 -2.81 8.84 9.70
C ALA A 63 -3.33 7.81 10.70
N ASP A 64 -3.97 6.77 10.18
CA ASP A 64 -4.25 5.53 10.86
C ASP A 64 -3.05 4.58 10.69
N ILE A 65 -2.39 4.32 11.82
CA ILE A 65 -1.22 3.45 11.91
C ILE A 65 -1.52 2.14 12.63
N SER A 66 -2.79 1.82 12.87
CA SER A 66 -3.22 0.59 13.58
C SER A 66 -2.74 -0.69 12.89
N PHE A 67 -2.47 -0.61 11.58
CA PHE A 67 -1.99 -1.71 10.75
C PHE A 67 -0.46 -1.80 10.64
N LEU A 68 0.29 -0.83 11.19
CA LEU A 68 1.75 -0.93 11.24
C LEU A 68 2.16 -1.90 12.36
N PRO A 69 3.07 -2.84 12.11
CA PRO A 69 3.60 -3.70 13.17
C PRO A 69 4.36 -2.88 14.22
N ASP A 70 4.39 -3.35 15.47
CA ASP A 70 5.20 -2.76 16.56
C ASP A 70 6.70 -3.04 16.42
N THR A 71 7.04 -4.01 15.57
CA THR A 71 8.38 -4.51 15.25
C THR A 71 8.92 -3.83 14.00
N ASN A 72 10.24 -3.89 13.81
CA ASN A 72 10.88 -3.23 12.67
C ASN A 72 10.56 -4.01 11.38
N PHE A 73 10.43 -3.31 10.27
CA PHE A 73 10.21 -3.91 8.95
C PHE A 73 11.24 -4.99 8.58
N LYS A 74 12.50 -4.80 9.00
CA LYS A 74 13.59 -5.77 8.81
C LYS A 74 13.37 -7.09 9.55
N ASP A 75 12.51 -7.10 10.56
CA ASP A 75 12.19 -8.31 11.32
C ASP A 75 11.28 -9.26 10.51
N TYR A 76 10.65 -8.75 9.45
CA TYR A 76 9.76 -9.51 8.55
C TYR A 76 10.29 -9.68 7.13
N ILE A 77 11.26 -8.86 6.70
CA ILE A 77 11.84 -8.93 5.36
C ILE A 77 13.34 -9.13 5.42
N VAL A 78 13.78 -10.23 4.82
CA VAL A 78 15.21 -10.49 4.57
C VAL A 78 15.73 -9.49 3.54
N LEU A 79 16.84 -8.83 3.85
CA LEU A 79 17.49 -7.87 2.96
C LEU A 79 18.68 -8.52 2.24
N PRO A 80 18.85 -8.31 0.92
CA PRO A 80 17.93 -7.62 0.02
C PRO A 80 16.66 -8.44 -0.20
N GLU A 81 15.54 -7.76 -0.38
CA GLU A 81 14.27 -8.39 -0.63
C GLU A 81 14.27 -9.06 -2.02
N ASP A 82 13.83 -10.31 -2.08
CA ASP A 82 13.65 -11.03 -3.33
C ASP A 82 12.29 -10.71 -4.00
N HIS A 83 12.00 -11.33 -5.15
CA HIS A 83 10.74 -11.07 -5.85
C HIS A 83 9.54 -11.80 -5.22
N GLU A 84 9.78 -12.91 -4.54
CA GLU A 84 8.74 -13.71 -3.90
C GLU A 84 8.19 -13.01 -2.67
N GLN A 85 9.06 -12.38 -1.88
CA GLN A 85 8.68 -11.54 -0.74
C GLN A 85 7.83 -10.34 -1.17
N VAL A 86 8.16 -9.69 -2.30
CA VAL A 86 7.31 -8.63 -2.87
C VAL A 86 5.93 -9.19 -3.27
N ASP A 87 5.88 -10.40 -3.86
CA ASP A 87 4.62 -11.04 -4.23
C ASP A 87 3.77 -11.38 -3.00
N GLN A 88 4.39 -11.86 -1.92
CA GLN A 88 3.72 -12.12 -0.63
C GLN A 88 3.10 -10.83 -0.08
N ARG A 89 3.82 -9.71 -0.11
CA ARG A 89 3.30 -8.40 0.29
C ARG A 89 2.14 -7.91 -0.58
N ILE A 90 2.18 -8.18 -1.87
CA ILE A 90 1.06 -7.89 -2.78
C ILE A 90 -0.17 -8.71 -2.39
N GLN A 91 -0.01 -9.99 -2.05
CA GLN A 91 -1.12 -10.81 -1.56
C GLN A 91 -1.67 -10.29 -0.22
N GLN A 92 -0.80 -9.85 0.69
CA GLN A 92 -1.23 -9.17 1.92
C GLN A 92 -2.05 -7.91 1.62
N PHE A 93 -1.62 -7.09 0.65
CA PHE A 93 -2.37 -5.91 0.21
C PHE A 93 -3.72 -6.27 -0.40
N ILE A 94 -3.78 -7.25 -1.30
CA ILE A 94 -5.03 -7.71 -1.91
C ILE A 94 -5.99 -8.23 -0.84
N ASN A 95 -5.50 -9.01 0.12
CA ASN A 95 -6.30 -9.52 1.23
C ASN A 95 -6.77 -8.40 2.16
N PHE A 96 -5.92 -7.40 2.43
CA PHE A 96 -6.31 -6.20 3.16
C PHE A 96 -7.48 -5.50 2.47
N ILE A 97 -7.36 -5.22 1.16
CA ILE A 97 -8.43 -4.60 0.38
C ILE A 97 -9.70 -5.44 0.41
N LYS A 98 -9.63 -6.76 0.16
CA LYS A 98 -10.83 -7.63 0.16
C LYS A 98 -11.60 -7.61 1.49
N ASN A 99 -10.92 -7.39 2.60
CA ASN A 99 -11.51 -7.44 3.93
C ASN A 99 -11.74 -6.05 4.56
N TYR A 100 -11.31 -4.97 3.90
CA TYR A 100 -11.49 -3.63 4.43
C TYR A 100 -12.96 -3.23 4.27
N GLN A 101 -13.63 -3.01 5.41
CA GLN A 101 -15.01 -2.55 5.43
C GLN A 101 -15.12 -1.17 4.75
N ASP A 102 -16.27 -0.90 4.12
CA ASP A 102 -16.61 0.37 3.50
C ASP A 102 -15.85 0.76 2.20
N LEU A 103 -15.20 -0.17 1.49
CA LEU A 103 -14.56 0.18 0.20
C LEU A 103 -15.54 0.43 -0.95
N GLU A 104 -16.72 -0.18 -0.95
CA GLU A 104 -17.60 -0.24 -2.13
C GLU A 104 -18.10 1.13 -2.62
N ASN A 105 -18.08 2.15 -1.76
CA ASN A 105 -18.55 3.50 -2.08
C ASN A 105 -17.44 4.56 -2.03
N ASN A 106 -16.18 4.15 -1.92
CA ASN A 106 -15.07 5.03 -1.59
C ASN A 106 -14.03 5.11 -2.72
N GLU A 107 -13.68 6.34 -3.13
CA GLU A 107 -12.53 6.57 -4.00
C GLU A 107 -11.25 6.37 -3.17
N ILE A 108 -10.48 5.33 -3.52
CA ILE A 108 -9.26 4.92 -2.83
C ILE A 108 -8.05 5.36 -3.65
N VAL A 109 -7.11 6.04 -3.02
CA VAL A 109 -5.84 6.41 -3.62
C VAL A 109 -4.72 5.59 -2.99
N LEU A 110 -4.05 4.75 -3.78
CA LEU A 110 -2.84 4.06 -3.37
C LEU A 110 -1.60 4.91 -3.69
N VAL A 111 -0.91 5.39 -2.66
CA VAL A 111 0.37 6.11 -2.76
C VAL A 111 1.50 5.13 -2.42
N SER A 112 2.13 4.59 -3.46
CA SER A 112 3.19 3.60 -3.33
C SER A 112 4.34 3.91 -4.29
N HIS A 113 5.18 2.92 -4.59
CA HIS A 113 6.46 3.08 -5.26
C HIS A 113 6.50 2.27 -6.56
N TYR A 114 7.47 2.58 -7.41
CA TYR A 114 7.50 2.08 -8.77
C TYR A 114 7.52 0.55 -8.84
N TYR A 115 8.39 -0.14 -8.08
CA TYR A 115 8.50 -1.59 -8.20
C TYR A 115 7.25 -2.28 -7.66
N PHE A 116 6.75 -1.87 -6.49
CA PHE A 116 5.53 -2.41 -5.89
C PHE A 116 4.33 -2.25 -6.84
N LEU A 117 4.08 -1.03 -7.34
CA LEU A 117 2.98 -0.75 -8.26
C LEU A 117 3.10 -1.53 -9.57
N LYS A 118 4.30 -1.59 -10.15
CA LYS A 118 4.57 -2.38 -11.37
C LYS A 118 4.23 -3.84 -11.17
N ARG A 119 4.61 -4.42 -10.03
CA ARG A 119 4.39 -5.83 -9.72
C ARG A 119 2.92 -6.12 -9.41
N LEU A 120 2.26 -5.25 -8.63
CA LEU A 120 0.83 -5.30 -8.36
C LEU A 120 0.01 -5.31 -9.66
N LEU A 121 0.26 -4.35 -10.55
CA LEU A 121 -0.43 -4.26 -11.83
C LEU A 121 -0.18 -5.48 -12.71
N LYS A 122 1.07 -5.98 -12.76
CA LYS A 122 1.38 -7.21 -13.50
C LYS A 122 0.58 -8.41 -12.98
N GLY A 123 0.43 -8.56 -11.67
CA GLY A 123 -0.38 -9.62 -11.05
C GLY A 123 -1.86 -9.53 -11.48
N ILE A 124 -2.45 -8.33 -11.36
CA ILE A 124 -3.85 -8.06 -11.73
C ILE A 124 -4.09 -8.34 -13.23
N PHE A 125 -3.20 -7.88 -14.10
CA PHE A 125 -3.31 -8.13 -15.54
C PHE A 125 -3.28 -9.62 -15.88
N ILE A 126 -2.44 -10.40 -15.18
CA ILE A 126 -2.37 -11.85 -15.37
C ILE A 126 -3.67 -12.51 -14.91
N GLU A 127 -4.21 -12.14 -13.75
CA GLU A 127 -5.49 -12.68 -13.26
C GLU A 127 -6.65 -12.40 -14.22
N ILE A 128 -6.78 -11.16 -14.72
CA ILE A 128 -7.81 -10.79 -15.70
C ILE A 128 -7.64 -11.56 -17.01
N LEU A 129 -6.39 -11.70 -17.49
CA LEU A 129 -6.10 -12.45 -18.71
C LEU A 129 -6.46 -13.94 -18.56
N ILE A 130 -6.15 -14.55 -17.42
CA ILE A 130 -6.48 -15.95 -17.14
C ILE A 130 -8.00 -16.15 -17.08
N ILE A 131 -8.73 -15.32 -16.33
CA ILE A 131 -10.19 -15.40 -16.21
C ILE A 131 -10.86 -15.23 -17.59
N SER A 132 -10.46 -14.22 -18.35
CA SER A 132 -11.01 -13.99 -19.69
C SER A 132 -10.72 -15.13 -20.67
N THR A 133 -9.57 -15.81 -20.53
CA THR A 133 -9.21 -16.97 -21.35
C THR A 133 -10.02 -18.21 -20.95
N LEU A 134 -10.21 -18.46 -19.65
CA LEU A 134 -11.05 -19.56 -19.15
C LEU A 134 -12.52 -19.41 -19.57
N ILE A 135 -13.09 -18.21 -19.50
CA ILE A 135 -14.47 -17.95 -19.95
C ILE A 135 -14.63 -18.24 -21.45
N LYS A 136 -13.62 -17.95 -22.27
CA LYS A 136 -13.62 -18.27 -23.71
C LYS A 136 -13.46 -19.75 -24.04
N LEU A 137 -12.96 -20.57 -23.11
CA LEU A 137 -12.78 -22.01 -23.31
C LEU A 137 -14.02 -22.82 -22.89
N ILE A 138 -14.91 -22.22 -22.09
CA ILE A 138 -16.11 -22.88 -21.55
C ILE A 138 -17.39 -22.49 -22.35
N ASN A 139 -17.32 -21.43 -23.18
CA ASN A 139 -18.36 -21.07 -24.15
C ASN A 139 -17.95 -21.52 -25.57
#